data_AF-A0A9D1GKU3-F1
#
_entry.id   AF-A0A9D1GKU3-F1
#
_cell.length_a   1.000
_cell.length_b   1.000
_cell.length_c   1.000
_cell.angle_alpha   90.00
_cell.angle_beta   90.00
_cell.angle_gamma   90.00
#
_symmetry.space_group_name_H-M   'P 1'
#
loop_
_entity.id
_entity.type
_entity.pdbx_description
1 polymer ?
#
loop_
_entity_poly.entity_id
_entity_poly.type
_entity_poly.pdbx_seq_one_letter_code
_entity_poly.pdbx_strand_id
1 'polypeptide(L)' 'EVLPEDLQEQLQDQILYAANGSGEEIPCGLNISNTRFPEATGVSITPNCYMGIVSNTARLDTVIAWIRFILND' A
#
# COMPACT_ATOMS: atom_id res chain seq x y z
N GLU A 1 12.26 -3.82 7.55
CA GLU A 1 11.20 -2.87 7.16
C GLU A 1 11.00 -2.94 5.65
N VAL A 2 9.75 -2.88 5.18
CA VAL A 2 9.39 -3.09 3.76
C VAL A 2 9.26 -1.77 3.01
N LEU A 3 8.94 -0.67 3.72
CA LEU A 3 8.75 0.65 3.14
C LEU A 3 9.76 1.64 3.74
N PRO A 4 10.24 2.62 2.96
CA PRO A 4 10.95 3.79 3.46
C PRO A 4 10.19 4.53 4.57
N GLU A 5 10.90 5.17 5.51
CA GLU A 5 10.32 5.89 6.65
C GLU A 5 9.30 6.95 6.22
N ASP A 6 9.61 7.74 5.18
CA ASP A 6 8.71 8.78 4.66
C ASP A 6 7.37 8.23 4.18
N LEU A 7 7.41 7.06 3.54
CA LEU A 7 6.19 6.38 3.09
C LEU A 7 5.46 5.69 4.23
N GLN A 8 6.16 5.19 5.26
CA GLN A 8 5.51 4.61 6.44
C GLN A 8 4.66 5.64 7.18
N GLU A 9 5.20 6.84 7.43
CA GLU A 9 4.45 7.90 8.12
C GLU A 9 3.20 8.33 7.35
N GLN A 10 3.32 8.48 6.03
CA GLN A 10 2.19 8.88 5.17
C GLN A 10 1.12 7.80 5.04
N LEU A 11 1.51 6.53 5.12
CA LEU A 11 0.62 5.40 4.85
C LEU A 11 0.05 4.73 6.11
N GLN A 12 0.43 5.17 7.32
CA GLN A 12 0.04 4.51 8.56
C GLN A 12 -1.47 4.18 8.64
N ASP A 13 -2.32 5.12 8.22
CA ASP A 13 -3.79 4.99 8.27
C ASP A 13 -4.37 4.19 7.09
N GLN A 14 -3.54 3.86 6.11
CA GLN A 14 -3.90 3.12 4.90
C GLN A 14 -3.42 1.67 4.97
N ILE A 15 -2.55 1.31 5.92
CA ILE A 15 -2.05 -0.07 6.07
C ILE A 15 -3.16 -0.96 6.64
N LEU A 16 -3.46 -2.02 5.91
CA LEU A 16 -4.30 -3.11 6.37
C LEU A 16 -3.45 -4.12 7.13
N TYR A 17 -3.80 -4.36 8.39
CA TYR A 17 -3.22 -5.40 9.22
C TYR A 17 -4.14 -6.61 9.29
N ALA A 18 -3.55 -7.80 9.33
CA ALA A 18 -4.25 -9.05 9.57
C ALA A 18 -3.56 -9.84 10.68
N ALA A 19 -4.34 -10.46 11.55
CA ALA A 19 -3.81 -11.33 12.59
C ALA A 19 -3.33 -12.66 11.99
N ASN A 20 -2.11 -13.08 12.35
CA ASN A 20 -1.63 -14.42 12.07
C ASN A 20 -2.21 -15.45 13.06
N GLY A 21 -1.85 -16.74 12.89
CA GLY A 21 -2.33 -17.81 13.78
C GLY A 21 -1.91 -17.68 15.25
N SER A 22 -0.95 -16.81 15.56
CA SER A 22 -0.50 -16.48 16.92
C SER A 22 -1.17 -15.21 17.49
N GLY A 23 -2.04 -14.54 16.72
CA GLY A 23 -2.70 -13.30 17.13
C GLY A 23 -1.86 -12.04 16.94
N GLU A 24 -0.68 -12.14 16.32
CA GLU A 24 0.16 -11.00 15.98
C GLU A 24 -0.35 -10.33 14.70
N GLU A 25 -0.43 -9.00 14.72
CA GLU A 25 -0.85 -8.19 13.57
C GLU A 25 0.29 -8.03 12.56
N ILE A 26 0.05 -8.49 11.33
CA ILE A 26 1.00 -8.39 10.22
C ILE A 26 0.44 -7.44 9.17
N PRO A 27 1.22 -6.44 8.71
CA PRO A 27 0.81 -5.61 7.58
C PRO A 27 0.73 -6.46 6.31
N CYS A 28 -0.43 -6.50 5.67
CA CYS A 28 -0.68 -7.37 4.53
C CYS A 28 -1.25 -6.64 3.30
N GLY A 29 -1.68 -5.39 3.45
CA GLY A 29 -2.18 -4.60 2.34
C GLY A 29 -2.12 -3.10 2.57
N LEU A 30 -2.37 -2.36 1.50
CA LEU A 30 -2.46 -0.91 1.46
C LEU A 30 -3.79 -0.51 0.82
N ASN A 31 -4.60 0.29 1.51
CA ASN A 31 -5.83 0.83 0.96
C ASN A 31 -5.51 1.92 -0.07
N ILE A 32 -5.91 1.71 -1.32
CA ILE A 32 -5.67 2.66 -2.42
C ILE A 32 -6.92 3.44 -2.83
N SER A 33 -8.04 3.26 -2.12
CA SER A 33 -9.32 3.89 -2.48
C SER A 33 -9.29 5.42 -2.47
N ASN A 34 -8.45 6.03 -1.62
CA ASN A 34 -8.35 7.49 -1.46
C ASN A 34 -7.03 8.04 -2.02
N THR A 35 -6.49 7.36 -3.03
CA THR A 35 -5.24 7.76 -3.70
C THR A 35 -5.56 8.29 -5.09
N ARG A 36 -4.60 8.90 -5.78
CA ARG A 36 -4.82 9.42 -7.14
C ARG A 36 -4.90 8.31 -8.20
N PHE A 37 -4.69 7.04 -7.81
CA PHE A 37 -4.68 5.90 -8.72
C PHE A 37 -5.86 5.89 -9.71
N PRO A 38 -7.12 6.14 -9.31
CA PRO A 38 -8.28 6.17 -10.21
C PRO A 38 -8.16 7.26 -11.27
N GLU A 39 -7.80 8.47 -10.85
CA GLU A 39 -7.64 9.63 -11.73
C GLU A 39 -6.50 9.39 -12.71
N ALA A 40 -5.34 8.97 -12.21
CA ALA A 40 -4.13 8.83 -13.02
C ALA A 40 -4.19 7.65 -14.01
N THR A 41 -5.09 6.70 -13.82
CA THR A 41 -5.24 5.52 -14.71
C THR A 41 -6.58 5.46 -15.45
N GLY A 42 -7.52 6.35 -15.13
CA GLY A 42 -8.86 6.36 -15.72
C GLY A 42 -9.74 5.18 -15.30
N VAL A 43 -9.40 4.48 -14.21
CA VAL A 43 -10.17 3.33 -13.71
C VAL A 43 -11.12 3.76 -12.59
N SER A 44 -12.29 3.13 -12.54
CA SER A 44 -13.18 3.23 -11.38
C SER A 44 -12.85 2.13 -10.38
N ILE A 45 -12.45 2.51 -9.17
CA ILE A 45 -12.33 1.56 -8.05
C ILE A 45 -13.54 1.66 -7.14
N THR A 46 -13.99 0.50 -6.66
CA THR A 46 -14.95 0.44 -5.56
C THR A 46 -14.24 0.78 -4.24
N PRO A 47 -14.97 1.31 -3.24
CA PRO A 47 -14.42 1.51 -1.90
C PRO A 47 -13.79 0.23 -1.33
N ASN A 48 -12.79 0.38 -0.46
CA ASN A 48 -12.03 -0.71 0.16
C ASN A 48 -11.24 -1.54 -0.87
N CYS A 49 -10.56 -0.85 -1.79
CA CYS A 49 -9.63 -1.47 -2.74
C CYS A 49 -8.24 -1.54 -2.09
N TYR A 50 -7.70 -2.74 -1.96
CA TYR A 50 -6.42 -2.98 -1.29
C TYR A 50 -5.37 -3.53 -2.26
N MET A 51 -4.17 -3.00 -2.19
CA MET A 51 -2.98 -3.53 -2.83
C MET A 51 -2.17 -4.37 -1.83
N GLY A 52 -1.88 -5.62 -2.16
CA GLY A 52 -0.93 -6.44 -1.39
C GLY A 52 0.52 -6.13 -1.78
N ILE A 53 1.41 -6.06 -0.80
CA ILE A 53 2.86 -5.95 -1.03
C ILE A 53 3.52 -7.25 -0.55
N VAL A 54 4.30 -7.87 -1.42
CA VAL A 54 5.09 -9.06 -1.07
C VAL A 54 6.43 -8.59 -0.51
N SER A 55 6.59 -8.70 0.81
CA SER A 55 7.72 -8.19 1.61
C SER A 55 9.12 -8.76 1.25
N ASN A 56 9.21 -9.68 0.30
CA ASN A 56 10.47 -10.29 -0.17
C ASN A 56 10.58 -10.30 -1.71
N THR A 57 9.97 -9.32 -2.37
CA THR A 57 10.10 -9.16 -3.82
C THR A 57 11.46 -8.57 -4.20
N ALA A 58 12.06 -9.09 -5.27
CA ALA A 58 13.27 -8.50 -5.88
C ALA A 58 13.00 -7.16 -6.58
N ARG A 59 11.73 -6.72 -6.64
CA ARG A 59 11.25 -5.50 -7.30
C ARG A 59 10.75 -4.45 -6.31
N LEU A 60 11.34 -4.41 -5.12
CA LEU A 60 10.88 -3.51 -4.06
C LEU A 60 10.96 -2.03 -4.46
N ASP A 61 12.01 -1.68 -5.22
CA ASP A 61 12.18 -0.38 -5.87
C ASP A 61 10.98 0.02 -6.75
N THR A 62 10.50 -0.92 -7.56
CA THR A 62 9.34 -0.72 -8.45
C THR A 62 8.06 -0.54 -7.64
N VAL A 63 7.90 -1.31 -6.57
CA VAL A 63 6.76 -1.16 -5.63
C VAL A 63 6.80 0.23 -4.99
N ILE A 64 7.95 0.67 -4.48
CA ILE A 64 8.12 1.99 -3.87
C ILE A 64 7.83 3.10 -4.89
N ALA A 65 8.32 2.98 -6.12
CA ALA A 65 8.05 3.96 -7.18
C ALA A 65 6.55 4.04 -7.51
N TRP A 66 5.86 2.90 -7.55
CA TRP A 66 4.42 2.85 -7.77
C TRP A 66 3.64 3.48 -6.61
N ILE A 67 4.04 3.21 -5.37
CA ILE A 67 3.44 3.82 -4.18
C ILE A 67 3.58 5.34 -4.23
N ARG A 68 4.79 5.85 -4.53
CA ARG A 68 5.00 7.30 -4.72
C ARG A 68 4.13 7.86 -5.84
N PHE A 69 3.97 7.10 -6.93
CA PHE A 69 3.10 7.50 -8.03
C PHE A 69 1.63 7.59 -7.61
N ILE A 70 1.11 6.77 -6.70
CA ILE A 70 -0.30 6.88 -6.30
C ILE A 70 -0.53 7.93 -5.19
N LEU A 71 0.52 8.36 -4.48
CA LEU A 71 0.43 9.31 -3.37
C LEU A 71 0.69 10.77 -3.73
N ASN A 72 1.55 11.07 -4.70
CA ASN A 72 1.89 12.46 -5.05
C ASN A 72 0.78 13.09 -5.91
N ASP A 73 0.19 14.22 -5.54
CA ASP A 73 -0.62 15.05 -6.47
C ASP A 73 0.23 15.54 -7.67
#